data_AF-A0A660VJA8-F1
#
_entry.id   AF-A0A660VJA8-F1
#
_cell.length_a   1.000
_cell.length_b   1.000
_cell.length_c   1.000
_cell.angle_alpha   90.00
_cell.angle_beta   90.00
_cell.angle_gamma   90.00
#
_symmetry.space_group_name_H-M   'P 1'
#
loop_
_entity.id
_entity.type
_entity.pdbx_description
1 polymer ?
#
loop_
_entity_poly.entity_id
_entity_poly.type
_entity_poly.pdbx_seq_one_letter_code
_entity_poly.pdbx_strand_id
1 'polypeptide(L)'
;MRLLPVLVVCLLFVGAGLLADDIVHTKDGKSYRGKIVSRDGKLVRLKTPYGELRIPTSDITAIERELERLKVGRQVFEGEVAKEDEEGVVLKTDFGELRIPKNKIEKREKFVRVEDVKGRERAAVTMDRAQRIRLHQRALQLLHAKAYDEAIKILAEILEVYPHDSTALYNTACAYALKGERDRAVEFLKRSVEEGFTDFDHITHDSDLDSIRNHPGYKDLMAKKEEYMERGARKFLASLKKQLKLGEGYIYEIDRQRKLIFAVYTSKALLERLKKTLTEYAEAQWRDLFDNKPTHYIAVVILRVQDFRRIAKRRVGGFYDPRSHTLIAPDIGGVLIHEFTHALHFGDIAVKRQAHPIWVVEGLATCFESSDLIDGHAVPCHNVRLIALKRAIAAGKTIPLKRLMRLSHRQFMRVAMVAYAESRYVMFYLHKKGLLRKFYKTFCDTYKKDKTGIYALEKVVGKKIEQFEKEWVEWVRNLQWKRERVKKGGPFLGITTSPAAGGLKIYRVLAGSPADNAGLKVDDIILKADGKPVKTHKDLVDMLKKHKPGDVVEMEVLRGEKTEIVKVKLGVRED
;
A
#
# COMPACT_ATOMS: atom_id res chain seq x y z
N MET A 1 -15.74 -29.08 58.09
CA MET A 1 -15.19 -27.77 58.50
C MET A 1 -15.11 -26.88 57.26
N ARG A 2 -15.74 -25.69 57.34
CA ARG A 2 -15.67 -24.45 56.50
C ARG A 2 -14.59 -24.39 55.39
N LEU A 3 -14.74 -23.79 54.20
CA LEU A 3 -15.58 -22.69 53.68
C LEU A 3 -15.46 -22.59 52.12
N LEU A 4 -16.48 -21.98 51.47
CA LEU A 4 -16.56 -21.35 50.13
C LEU A 4 -16.52 -22.18 48.81
N PRO A 5 -17.58 -22.04 47.99
CA PRO A 5 -17.45 -21.92 46.54
C PRO A 5 -18.20 -20.67 46.02
N VAL A 6 -17.87 -20.19 44.82
CA VAL A 6 -18.84 -19.95 43.72
C VAL A 6 -18.05 -19.50 42.48
N LEU A 7 -18.19 -20.30 41.44
CA LEU A 7 -17.77 -20.04 40.06
C LEU A 7 -19.02 -20.23 39.18
N VAL A 8 -19.33 -19.24 38.33
CA VAL A 8 -20.16 -19.24 37.09
C VAL A 8 -21.67 -19.59 37.27
N VAL A 9 -22.71 -19.00 36.64
CA VAL A 9 -22.97 -18.50 35.27
C VAL A 9 -24.24 -17.59 35.24
N CYS A 10 -24.22 -16.56 34.37
CA CYS A 10 -25.31 -15.88 33.64
C CYS A 10 -26.37 -14.93 34.25
N LEU A 11 -26.51 -13.80 33.50
CA LEU A 11 -27.72 -13.16 32.93
C LEU A 11 -28.19 -11.80 33.50
N LEU A 12 -28.26 -10.85 32.54
CA LEU A 12 -29.14 -9.68 32.43
C LEU A 12 -28.77 -8.39 33.19
N PHE A 13 -28.14 -7.47 32.44
CA PHE A 13 -28.84 -6.22 32.11
C PHE A 13 -28.74 -5.97 30.60
N VAL A 14 -29.82 -6.33 29.90
CA VAL A 14 -30.25 -5.62 28.69
C VAL A 14 -30.78 -4.26 29.16
N GLY A 15 -30.35 -3.18 28.53
CA GLY A 15 -31.04 -1.89 28.64
C GLY A 15 -30.19 -0.69 29.05
N ALA A 16 -29.34 -0.21 28.12
CA ALA A 16 -29.25 1.22 27.85
C ALA A 16 -28.68 1.35 26.43
N GLY A 17 -29.52 1.79 25.51
CA GLY A 17 -29.11 2.09 24.14
C GLY A 17 -28.00 3.14 24.10
N LEU A 18 -27.36 3.24 22.93
CA LEU A 18 -26.43 4.30 22.59
C LEU A 18 -26.99 5.66 23.05
N LEU A 19 -26.46 6.21 24.13
CA LEU A 19 -26.57 7.65 24.40
C LEU A 19 -25.27 8.26 23.91
N ALA A 20 -25.37 9.27 23.06
CA ALA A 20 -24.23 10.07 22.67
C ALA A 20 -23.65 10.74 23.92
N ASP A 21 -22.35 10.60 24.17
CA ASP A 21 -21.70 11.30 25.28
C ASP A 21 -21.41 12.75 24.87
N ASP A 22 -21.73 13.70 25.75
CA ASP A 22 -21.25 15.09 25.63
C ASP A 22 -19.74 15.14 25.96
N ILE A 23 -19.01 16.04 25.30
CA ILE A 23 -17.62 16.37 25.65
C ILE A 23 -17.55 17.83 26.05
N VAL A 24 -17.19 18.09 27.31
CA VAL A 24 -17.01 19.43 27.86
C VAL A 24 -15.53 19.79 27.84
N HIS A 25 -15.17 20.82 27.10
CA HIS A 25 -13.82 21.36 27.01
C HIS A 25 -13.64 22.54 27.96
N THR A 26 -12.52 22.60 28.67
CA THR A 26 -12.21 23.65 29.64
C THR A 26 -11.03 24.55 29.23
N LYS A 27 -10.95 25.74 29.82
CA LYS A 27 -9.91 26.77 29.52
C LYS A 27 -8.49 26.31 29.82
N ASP A 28 -8.32 25.37 30.76
CA ASP A 28 -7.04 24.74 31.11
C ASP A 28 -6.66 23.60 30.15
N GLY A 29 -7.41 23.40 29.07
CA GLY A 29 -7.12 22.43 28.00
C GLY A 29 -7.56 21.00 28.30
N LYS A 30 -8.35 20.77 29.35
CA LYS A 30 -8.91 19.44 29.65
C LYS A 30 -10.23 19.22 28.92
N SER A 31 -10.54 17.95 28.68
CA SER A 31 -11.81 17.52 28.09
C SER A 31 -12.44 16.42 28.94
N TYR A 32 -13.71 16.59 29.27
CA TYR A 32 -14.45 15.66 30.11
C TYR A 32 -15.60 15.05 29.32
N ARG A 33 -15.66 13.72 29.26
CA ARG A 33 -16.71 12.97 28.56
C ARG A 33 -17.75 12.48 29.56
N GLY A 34 -19.02 12.71 29.25
CA GLY A 34 -20.14 12.18 30.03
C GLY A 34 -21.48 12.75 29.57
N LYS A 35 -22.55 12.49 30.32
CA LYS A 35 -23.87 13.04 30.02
C LYS A 35 -24.12 14.30 30.84
N ILE A 36 -24.42 15.42 30.20
CA ILE A 36 -24.81 16.64 30.92
C ILE A 36 -26.17 16.40 31.56
N VAL A 37 -26.21 16.41 32.88
CA VAL A 37 -27.41 16.21 33.69
C VAL A 37 -28.16 17.52 33.90
N SER A 38 -27.41 18.61 34.06
CA SER A 38 -27.98 19.96 34.19
C SER A 38 -26.92 21.00 33.85
N ARG A 39 -27.40 22.15 33.39
CA ARG A 39 -26.61 23.30 33.01
C ARG A 39 -27.35 24.54 33.49
N ASP A 40 -26.68 25.34 34.31
CA ASP A 40 -27.15 26.66 34.70
C ASP A 40 -26.09 27.72 34.42
N GLY A 41 -26.40 28.98 34.71
CA GLY A 41 -25.50 30.11 34.42
C GLY A 41 -24.15 30.05 35.15
N LYS A 42 -23.99 29.18 36.15
CA LYS A 42 -22.79 29.08 37.00
C LYS A 42 -22.11 27.72 36.90
N LEU A 43 -22.83 26.64 36.64
CA LEU A 43 -22.32 25.27 36.69
C LEU A 43 -22.90 24.37 35.59
N VAL A 44 -22.06 23.48 35.06
CA VAL A 44 -22.44 22.29 34.30
C VAL A 44 -22.18 21.05 35.13
N ARG A 45 -23.23 20.24 35.32
CA ARG A 45 -23.13 18.91 35.97
C ARG A 45 -23.04 17.83 34.90
N LEU A 46 -21.90 17.17 34.84
CA LEU A 46 -21.58 16.12 33.88
C LEU A 46 -21.49 14.78 34.59
N LYS A 47 -22.40 13.85 34.28
CA LYS A 47 -22.37 12.49 34.82
C LYS A 47 -21.41 11.65 33.98
N THR A 48 -20.32 11.21 34.58
CA THR A 48 -19.31 10.36 33.95
C THR A 48 -19.38 8.94 34.51
N PRO A 49 -18.71 7.95 33.89
CA PRO A 49 -18.56 6.60 34.46
C PRO A 49 -17.89 6.57 35.85
N TYR A 50 -17.15 7.62 36.21
CA TYR A 50 -16.38 7.72 37.45
C TYR A 50 -17.05 8.59 38.53
N GLY A 51 -18.29 9.03 38.27
CA GLY A 51 -19.04 9.91 39.16
C GLY A 51 -19.47 11.21 38.47
N GLU A 52 -20.10 12.09 39.23
CA GLU A 52 -20.59 13.37 38.73
C GLU A 52 -19.52 14.46 38.87
N LEU A 53 -19.18 15.09 37.75
CA LEU A 53 -18.30 16.25 37.71
C LEU A 53 -19.13 17.54 37.72
N ARG A 54 -18.67 18.51 38.52
CA ARG A 54 -19.23 19.85 38.61
C ARG A 54 -18.22 20.82 38.01
N ILE A 55 -18.51 21.32 36.82
CA ILE A 55 -17.60 22.17 36.04
C ILE A 55 -18.18 23.59 36.03
N PRO A 56 -17.48 24.60 36.58
CA PRO A 56 -17.92 25.98 36.50
C PRO A 56 -18.13 26.41 35.04
N THR A 57 -19.27 27.04 34.75
CA THR A 57 -19.61 27.55 33.41
C THR A 57 -18.56 28.56 32.91
N SER A 58 -17.89 29.29 33.82
CA SER A 58 -16.77 30.20 33.53
C SER A 58 -15.55 29.50 32.94
N ASP A 59 -15.40 28.20 33.19
CA ASP A 59 -14.20 27.43 32.87
C ASP A 59 -14.38 26.64 31.57
N ILE A 60 -15.59 26.60 31.03
CA ILE A 60 -15.93 25.85 29.82
C ILE A 60 -15.67 26.72 28.58
N THR A 61 -15.01 26.15 27.58
CA THR A 61 -14.73 26.80 26.30
C THR A 61 -15.66 26.32 25.19
N ALA A 62 -16.04 25.05 25.21
CA ALA A 62 -16.96 24.44 24.25
C ALA A 62 -17.61 23.17 24.83
N ILE A 63 -18.79 22.84 24.30
CA ILE A 63 -19.46 21.56 24.54
C ILE A 63 -19.71 20.91 23.18
N GLU A 64 -19.20 19.70 22.99
CA GLU A 64 -19.48 18.88 21.80
C GLU A 64 -20.55 17.85 22.11
N ARG A 65 -21.48 17.68 21.17
CA ARG A 65 -22.53 16.66 21.24
C ARG A 65 -22.63 15.92 19.92
N GLU A 66 -22.58 14.59 19.94
CA GLU A 66 -22.86 13.78 18.75
C GLU A 66 -24.38 13.71 18.53
N LEU A 67 -24.81 14.12 17.35
CA LEU A 67 -26.21 14.14 16.92
C LEU A 67 -26.36 13.37 15.59
N GLU A 68 -27.61 13.04 15.28
CA GLU A 68 -27.96 12.46 13.99
C GLU A 68 -28.90 13.37 13.20
N ARG A 69 -28.64 13.43 11.90
CA ARG A 69 -29.45 14.11 10.89
C ARG A 69 -30.17 13.07 10.03
N LEU A 70 -31.50 13.10 10.05
CA LEU A 70 -32.38 12.21 9.29
C LEU A 70 -33.16 13.01 8.24
N LYS A 71 -32.97 12.66 6.97
CA LYS A 71 -33.73 13.25 5.85
C LYS A 71 -34.96 12.39 5.54
N VAL A 72 -36.13 13.01 5.52
CA VAL A 72 -37.42 12.39 5.18
C VAL A 72 -38.15 13.30 4.18
N GLY A 73 -38.18 12.91 2.91
CA GLY A 73 -38.73 13.75 1.85
C GLY A 73 -38.00 15.09 1.75
N ARG A 74 -38.73 16.20 1.94
CA ARG A 74 -38.17 17.57 1.95
C ARG A 74 -37.73 18.04 3.34
N GLN A 75 -37.99 17.26 4.38
CA GLN A 75 -37.70 17.63 5.76
C GLN A 75 -36.38 17.00 6.24
N VAL A 76 -35.68 17.73 7.09
CA VAL A 76 -34.45 17.28 7.75
C VAL A 76 -34.69 17.42 9.25
N PHE A 77 -34.45 16.33 9.97
CA PHE A 77 -34.60 16.26 11.41
C PHE A 77 -33.24 16.03 12.05
N GLU A 78 -32.95 16.76 13.12
CA GLU A 78 -31.68 16.70 13.83
C GLU A 78 -31.93 16.47 15.32
N GLY A 79 -31.20 15.54 15.93
CA GLY A 79 -31.34 15.27 17.35
C GLY A 79 -30.49 14.11 17.85
N GLU A 80 -30.50 13.92 19.17
CA GLU A 80 -29.89 12.77 19.82
C GLU A 80 -30.80 11.55 19.63
N VAL A 81 -30.26 10.39 19.27
CA VAL A 81 -31.07 9.17 19.19
C VAL A 81 -31.38 8.70 20.61
N ALA A 82 -32.61 8.93 21.06
CA ALA A 82 -33.07 8.52 22.39
C ALA A 82 -33.42 7.02 22.44
N LYS A 83 -34.02 6.50 21.36
CA LYS A 83 -34.42 5.10 21.23
C LYS A 83 -34.51 4.70 19.76
N GLU A 84 -34.17 3.48 19.43
CA GLU A 84 -34.34 2.92 18.09
C GLU A 84 -34.89 1.49 18.20
N ASP A 85 -35.93 1.17 17.43
CA ASP A 85 -36.50 -0.17 17.31
C ASP A 85 -36.66 -0.55 15.82
N GLU A 86 -37.29 -1.68 15.53
CA GLU A 86 -37.45 -2.16 14.15
C GLU A 86 -38.35 -1.25 13.30
N GLU A 87 -39.24 -0.48 13.92
CA GLU A 87 -40.22 0.35 13.22
C GLU A 87 -39.74 1.80 13.01
N GLY A 88 -38.92 2.33 13.93
CA GLY A 88 -38.54 3.74 13.90
C GLY A 88 -37.34 4.14 14.76
N VAL A 89 -36.91 5.38 14.55
CA VAL A 89 -35.88 6.08 15.32
C VAL A 89 -36.53 7.23 16.08
N VAL A 90 -36.37 7.29 17.40
CA VAL A 90 -36.81 8.41 18.24
C VAL A 90 -35.63 9.38 18.40
N LEU A 91 -35.76 10.56 17.82
CA LEU A 91 -34.82 11.67 18.00
C LEU A 91 -35.31 12.59 19.12
N LYS A 92 -34.43 12.90 20.07
CA LYS A 92 -34.61 14.01 21.00
C LYS A 92 -34.07 15.28 20.35
N THR A 93 -34.98 16.16 19.99
CA THR A 93 -34.70 17.43 19.32
C THR A 93 -34.84 18.61 20.29
N ASP A 94 -34.44 19.80 19.85
CA ASP A 94 -34.64 21.04 20.62
C ASP A 94 -36.14 21.36 20.86
N PHE A 95 -37.05 20.72 20.12
CA PHE A 95 -38.51 20.88 20.22
C PHE A 95 -39.21 19.68 20.89
N GLY A 96 -38.45 18.73 21.45
CA GLY A 96 -38.98 17.52 22.08
C GLY A 96 -38.62 16.23 21.33
N GLU A 97 -39.18 15.11 21.78
CA GLU A 97 -38.94 13.80 21.18
C GLU A 97 -39.81 13.59 19.93
N LEU A 98 -39.19 13.08 18.86
CA LEU A 98 -39.81 12.85 17.57
C LEU A 98 -39.50 11.43 17.09
N ARG A 99 -40.54 10.62 16.86
CA ARG A 99 -40.40 9.27 16.28
C ARG A 99 -40.48 9.32 14.75
N ILE A 100 -39.43 8.87 14.08
CA ILE A 100 -39.29 8.84 12.63
C ILE A 100 -39.32 7.38 12.15
N PRO A 101 -40.31 6.99 11.33
CA PRO A 101 -40.37 5.64 10.76
C PRO A 101 -39.15 5.33 9.89
N LYS A 102 -38.52 4.17 10.08
CA LYS A 102 -37.27 3.80 9.36
C LYS A 102 -37.43 3.75 7.85
N ASN A 103 -38.58 3.27 7.38
CA ASN A 103 -38.91 3.17 5.96
C ASN A 103 -39.06 4.54 5.26
N LYS A 104 -39.13 5.64 6.02
CA LYS A 104 -39.20 7.00 5.48
C LYS A 104 -37.87 7.75 5.47
N ILE A 105 -36.81 7.16 6.06
CA ILE A 105 -35.49 7.80 6.14
C ILE A 105 -34.74 7.58 4.82
N GLU A 106 -34.59 8.64 4.02
CA GLU A 106 -33.83 8.60 2.76
C GLU A 106 -32.32 8.66 3.01
N LYS A 107 -31.91 9.41 4.04
CA LYS A 107 -30.49 9.66 4.35
C LYS A 107 -30.32 9.86 5.85
N ARG A 108 -29.28 9.24 6.41
CA ARG A 108 -28.93 9.31 7.83
C ARG A 108 -27.45 9.66 7.95
N GLU A 109 -27.13 10.72 8.67
CA GLU A 109 -25.77 11.21 8.86
C GLU A 109 -25.52 11.52 10.33
N LYS A 110 -24.38 11.06 10.86
CA LYS A 110 -23.89 11.46 12.19
C LYS A 110 -23.06 12.72 12.06
N PHE A 111 -23.24 13.66 12.97
CA PHE A 111 -22.43 14.88 13.04
C PHE A 111 -22.22 15.31 14.48
N VAL A 112 -21.24 16.16 14.72
CA VAL A 112 -20.97 16.73 16.05
C VAL A 112 -21.41 18.19 16.03
N ARG A 113 -22.30 18.56 16.95
CA ARG A 113 -22.69 19.95 17.21
C ARG A 113 -21.75 20.50 18.28
N VAL A 114 -21.19 21.68 18.03
CA VAL A 114 -20.32 22.38 18.99
C VAL A 114 -21.05 23.63 19.48
N GLU A 115 -21.25 23.72 20.78
CA GLU A 115 -21.99 24.80 21.42
C GLU A 115 -21.08 25.62 22.36
N ASP A 116 -21.37 26.92 22.50
CA ASP A 116 -20.85 27.73 23.60
C ASP A 116 -21.51 27.36 24.93
N VAL A 117 -21.04 27.94 26.04
CA VAL A 117 -21.56 27.63 27.39
C VAL A 117 -23.01 28.11 27.63
N LYS A 118 -23.63 28.80 26.67
CA LYS A 118 -25.04 29.22 26.69
C LYS A 118 -25.93 28.43 25.72
N GLY A 119 -25.39 27.42 25.05
CA GLY A 119 -26.14 26.60 24.09
C GLY A 119 -26.29 27.25 22.71
N ARG A 120 -25.50 28.30 22.43
CA ARG A 120 -25.45 28.88 21.09
C ARG A 120 -24.49 28.06 20.25
N GLU A 121 -24.98 27.65 19.10
CA GLU A 121 -24.19 26.90 18.13
C GLU A 121 -23.00 27.74 17.67
N ARG A 122 -21.79 27.26 17.95
CA ARG A 122 -20.61 27.73 17.23
C ARG A 122 -20.70 27.07 15.87
N ALA A 123 -20.54 27.85 14.80
CA ALA A 123 -20.43 27.28 13.47
C ALA A 123 -19.36 26.20 13.52
N ALA A 124 -19.75 24.93 13.35
CA ALA A 124 -18.80 23.85 13.23
C ALA A 124 -17.86 24.25 12.08
N VAL A 125 -16.57 24.39 12.37
CA VAL A 125 -15.57 24.64 11.32
C VAL A 125 -15.53 23.37 10.48
N THR A 126 -16.44 23.30 9.50
CA THR A 126 -16.54 22.17 8.59
C THR A 126 -15.47 22.38 7.54
N MET A 127 -14.29 21.81 7.80
CA MET A 127 -13.24 21.77 6.81
C MET A 127 -13.39 20.52 5.95
N ASP A 128 -13.73 20.68 4.68
CA ASP A 128 -13.78 19.54 3.76
C ASP A 128 -12.37 19.07 3.34
N ARG A 129 -12.28 17.92 2.69
CA ARG A 129 -10.99 17.35 2.23
C ARG A 129 -10.23 18.28 1.27
N ALA A 130 -10.93 18.97 0.38
CA ALA A 130 -10.30 19.87 -0.59
C ALA A 130 -9.77 21.14 0.09
N GLN A 131 -10.53 21.69 1.05
CA GLN A 131 -10.11 22.80 1.88
C GLN A 131 -8.90 22.45 2.73
N ARG A 132 -8.90 21.27 3.37
CA ARG A 132 -7.73 20.74 4.10
C ARG A 132 -6.49 20.69 3.22
N ILE A 133 -6.60 20.17 2.00
CA ILE A 133 -5.48 20.11 1.04
C ILE A 133 -4.99 21.52 0.68
N ARG A 134 -5.90 22.48 0.43
CA ARG A 134 -5.53 23.86 0.12
C ARG A 134 -4.81 24.54 1.29
N LEU A 135 -5.25 24.32 2.52
CA LEU A 135 -4.63 24.90 3.71
C LEU A 135 -3.22 24.33 3.96
N HIS A 136 -3.04 23.01 3.77
CA HIS A 136 -1.70 22.40 3.79
C HIS A 136 -0.76 23.04 2.75
N GLN A 137 -1.23 23.21 1.51
CA GLN A 137 -0.45 23.86 0.46
C GLN A 137 -0.11 25.31 0.82
N ARG A 138 -1.07 26.05 1.40
CA ARG A 138 -0.86 27.43 1.83
C ARG A 138 0.15 27.53 2.96
N ALA A 139 0.08 26.66 3.96
CA ALA A 139 1.05 26.61 5.06
C ALA A 139 2.48 26.38 4.55
N LEU A 140 2.67 25.45 3.61
CA LEU A 140 3.97 25.22 2.98
C LEU A 140 4.49 26.44 2.20
N GLN A 141 3.62 27.15 1.49
CA GLN A 141 4.00 28.41 0.82
C GLN A 141 4.45 29.47 1.81
N LEU A 142 3.77 29.59 2.96
CA LEU A 142 4.12 30.54 4.01
C LEU A 142 5.46 30.18 4.68
N LEU A 143 5.72 28.89 4.91
CA LEU A 143 7.02 28.41 5.40
C LEU A 143 8.16 28.80 4.43
N HIS A 144 7.99 28.56 3.12
CA HIS A 144 8.96 28.99 2.12
C HIS A 144 9.13 30.52 2.05
N ALA A 145 8.05 31.27 2.28
CA ALA A 145 8.08 32.73 2.35
C ALA A 145 8.62 33.27 3.68
N LYS A 146 9.03 32.39 4.61
CA LYS A 146 9.48 32.71 5.98
C LYS A 146 8.42 33.40 6.86
N ALA A 147 7.16 33.29 6.48
CA ALA A 147 5.99 33.79 7.21
C ALA A 147 5.53 32.75 8.24
N TYR A 148 6.37 32.51 9.26
CA TYR A 148 6.22 31.38 10.18
C TYR A 148 4.99 31.48 11.07
N ASP A 149 4.69 32.68 11.59
CA ASP A 149 3.53 32.89 12.46
C ASP A 149 2.21 32.72 11.70
N GLU A 150 2.14 33.17 10.45
CA GLU A 150 0.99 32.91 9.58
C GLU A 150 0.87 31.42 9.23
N ALA A 151 1.99 30.74 8.96
CA ALA A 151 1.98 29.30 8.72
C ALA A 151 1.43 28.54 9.92
N ILE A 152 1.87 28.88 11.14
CA ILE A 152 1.40 28.27 12.39
C ILE A 152 -0.10 28.51 12.58
N LYS A 153 -0.62 29.71 12.28
CA LYS A 153 -2.07 30.00 12.34
C LYS A 153 -2.86 29.09 11.40
N ILE A 154 -2.44 28.97 10.13
CA ILE A 154 -3.11 28.10 9.15
C ILE A 154 -3.06 26.63 9.58
N LEU A 155 -1.92 26.18 10.13
CA LEU A 155 -1.79 24.81 10.63
C LEU A 155 -2.64 24.56 11.88
N ALA A 156 -2.78 25.56 12.75
CA ALA A 156 -3.67 25.50 13.91
C ALA A 156 -5.15 25.37 13.49
N GLU A 157 -5.59 26.07 12.44
CA GLU A 157 -6.94 25.89 11.86
C GLU A 157 -7.16 24.44 11.39
N ILE A 158 -6.13 23.81 10.81
CA ILE A 158 -6.22 22.39 10.42
C ILE A 158 -6.34 21.50 11.65
N LEU A 159 -5.51 21.74 12.66
CA LEU A 159 -5.44 20.92 13.88
C LEU A 159 -6.64 21.09 14.80
N GLU A 160 -7.37 22.21 14.71
CA GLU A 160 -8.64 22.41 15.40
C GLU A 160 -9.70 21.42 14.92
N VAL A 161 -9.76 21.16 13.61
CA VAL A 161 -10.72 20.22 12.99
C VAL A 161 -10.17 18.78 12.93
N TYR A 162 -8.87 18.63 12.69
CA TYR A 162 -8.18 17.35 12.57
C TYR A 162 -6.98 17.28 13.51
N PRO A 163 -7.20 17.08 14.82
CA PRO A 163 -6.13 17.11 15.84
C PRO A 163 -5.06 16.04 15.66
N HIS A 164 -5.39 14.95 14.95
CA HIS A 164 -4.49 13.85 14.62
C HIS A 164 -3.87 13.96 13.21
N ASP A 165 -3.95 15.14 12.57
CA ASP A 165 -3.30 15.36 11.27
C ASP A 165 -1.77 15.40 11.44
N SER A 166 -1.15 14.24 11.26
CA SER A 166 0.29 14.06 11.42
C SER A 166 1.13 14.95 10.50
N THR A 167 0.62 15.32 9.31
CA THR A 167 1.30 16.25 8.40
C THR A 167 1.22 17.68 8.91
N ALA A 168 0.09 18.09 9.48
CA ALA A 168 -0.05 19.43 10.04
C ALA A 168 0.80 19.59 11.31
N LEU A 169 0.84 18.55 12.15
CA LEU A 169 1.75 18.48 13.29
C LEU A 169 3.22 18.58 12.85
N TYR A 170 3.62 17.85 11.79
CA TYR A 170 4.99 17.90 11.25
C TYR A 170 5.36 19.31 10.77
N ASN A 171 4.52 19.90 9.92
CA ASN A 171 4.78 21.23 9.39
C ASN A 171 4.76 22.30 10.49
N THR A 172 4.00 22.09 11.57
CA THR A 172 4.02 22.97 12.74
C THR A 172 5.35 22.85 13.48
N ALA A 173 5.91 21.64 13.58
CA ALA A 173 7.25 21.41 14.10
C ALA A 173 8.31 22.16 13.27
N CYS A 174 8.26 22.06 11.94
CA CYS A 174 9.14 22.80 11.04
C CYS A 174 9.02 24.31 11.22
N ALA A 175 7.80 24.85 11.33
CA ALA A 175 7.56 26.27 11.54
C ALA A 175 8.21 26.78 12.85
N TYR A 176 8.02 26.06 13.96
CA TYR A 176 8.66 26.40 15.24
C TYR A 176 10.18 26.25 15.20
N ALA A 177 10.70 25.24 14.51
CA ALA A 177 12.15 25.01 14.38
C ALA A 177 12.82 26.16 13.60
N LEU A 178 12.21 26.60 12.50
CA LEU A 178 12.66 27.73 11.68
C LEU A 178 12.56 29.07 12.44
N LYS A 179 11.55 29.23 13.30
CA LYS A 179 11.39 30.41 14.17
C LYS A 179 12.37 30.43 15.36
N GLY A 180 13.03 29.30 15.65
CA GLY A 180 13.96 29.15 16.76
C GLY A 180 13.32 28.70 18.09
N GLU A 181 12.02 28.39 18.10
CA GLU A 181 11.30 27.88 19.27
C GLU A 181 11.50 26.35 19.41
N ARG A 182 12.71 25.97 19.84
CA ARG A 182 13.21 24.57 19.80
C ARG A 182 12.37 23.57 20.60
N ASP A 183 11.92 23.94 21.80
CA ASP A 183 11.13 23.04 22.65
C ASP A 183 9.78 22.69 22.02
N ARG A 184 9.07 23.71 21.52
CA ARG A 184 7.78 23.52 20.82
C ARG A 184 7.96 22.73 19.54
N ALA A 185 9.01 23.00 18.78
CA ALA A 185 9.32 22.23 17.57
C ALA A 185 9.44 20.73 17.87
N VAL A 186 10.17 20.37 18.93
CA VAL A 186 10.34 18.97 19.33
C VAL A 186 9.05 18.36 19.87
N GLU A 187 8.24 19.11 20.62
CA GLU A 187 6.92 18.67 21.08
C GLU A 187 6.01 18.30 19.90
N PHE A 188 5.87 19.20 18.92
CA PHE A 188 5.05 18.96 17.74
C PHE A 188 5.60 17.84 16.85
N LEU A 189 6.92 17.72 16.73
CA LEU A 189 7.55 16.62 15.98
C LEU A 189 7.23 15.27 16.64
N LYS A 190 7.33 15.19 17.97
CA LYS A 190 6.98 13.96 18.71
C LYS A 190 5.52 13.58 18.53
N ARG A 191 4.60 14.55 18.66
CA ARG A 191 3.17 14.34 18.39
C ARG A 191 2.91 13.88 16.95
N SER A 192 3.58 14.49 15.98
CA SER A 192 3.46 14.12 14.57
C SER A 192 3.85 12.64 14.32
N VAL A 193 4.98 12.22 14.88
CA VAL A 193 5.46 10.83 14.79
C VAL A 193 4.50 9.86 15.51
N GLU A 194 4.01 10.24 16.69
CA GLU A 194 3.01 9.47 17.45
C GLU A 194 1.71 9.29 16.66
N GLU A 195 1.31 10.28 15.87
CA GLU A 195 0.16 10.24 14.97
C GLU A 195 0.43 9.58 13.61
N GLY A 196 1.65 9.08 13.39
CA GLY A 196 1.99 8.21 12.27
C GLY A 196 2.79 8.87 11.15
N PHE A 197 3.36 10.06 11.35
CA PHE A 197 4.38 10.60 10.44
C PHE A 197 5.72 9.90 10.73
N THR A 198 5.94 8.73 10.14
CA THR A 198 7.11 7.88 10.44
C THR A 198 8.14 7.88 9.31
N ASP A 199 8.17 8.90 8.46
CA ASP A 199 9.21 9.07 7.45
C ASP A 199 10.49 9.65 8.10
N PHE A 200 11.20 8.79 8.83
CA PHE A 200 12.42 9.19 9.53
C PHE A 200 13.58 9.56 8.60
N ASP A 201 13.55 9.10 7.34
CA ASP A 201 14.53 9.54 6.35
C ASP A 201 14.29 11.02 6.02
N HIS A 202 13.03 11.41 5.77
CA HIS A 202 12.66 12.81 5.60
C HIS A 202 13.01 13.64 6.84
N ILE A 203 12.59 13.20 8.05
CA ILE A 203 12.89 13.90 9.32
C ILE A 203 14.40 14.16 9.44
N THR A 204 15.24 13.15 9.17
CA THR A 204 16.71 13.25 9.30
C THR A 204 17.34 14.29 8.39
N HIS A 205 16.68 14.61 7.29
CA HIS A 205 17.26 15.30 6.14
C HIS A 205 16.62 16.64 5.82
N ASP A 206 15.51 16.96 6.50
CA ASP A 206 14.78 18.20 6.35
C ASP A 206 15.51 19.35 7.06
N SER A 207 16.01 20.30 6.28
CA SER A 207 16.77 21.45 6.79
C SER A 207 15.97 22.34 7.73
N ASP A 208 14.64 22.30 7.65
CA ASP A 208 13.78 23.08 8.54
C ASP A 208 13.96 22.67 10.01
N LEU A 209 14.42 21.44 10.26
CA LEU A 209 14.67 20.87 11.58
C LEU A 209 16.14 20.98 12.05
N ASP A 210 17.00 21.69 11.31
CA ASP A 210 18.44 21.76 11.63
C ASP A 210 18.73 22.38 13.01
N SER A 211 17.90 23.33 13.45
CA SER A 211 18.02 24.00 14.75
C SER A 211 17.77 23.08 15.95
N ILE A 212 17.09 21.94 15.75
CA ILE A 212 16.70 21.01 16.82
C ILE A 212 17.50 19.70 16.85
N ARG A 213 18.43 19.46 15.90
CA ARG A 213 19.20 18.20 15.80
C ARG A 213 19.92 17.81 17.10
N ASN A 214 20.42 18.81 17.82
CA ASN A 214 21.15 18.61 19.07
C ASN A 214 20.25 18.58 20.31
N HIS A 215 18.95 18.86 20.16
CA HIS A 215 17.99 18.88 21.25
C HIS A 215 17.81 17.47 21.86
N PRO A 216 17.79 17.31 23.20
CA PRO A 216 17.65 16.00 23.83
C PRO A 216 16.40 15.23 23.35
N GLY A 217 15.26 15.91 23.23
CA GLY A 217 14.03 15.27 22.75
C GLY A 217 14.06 14.86 21.28
N TYR A 218 14.81 15.55 20.42
CA TYR A 218 15.03 15.11 19.04
C TYR A 218 15.89 13.83 19.02
N LYS A 219 16.98 13.80 19.79
CA LYS A 219 17.85 12.63 19.91
C LYS A 219 17.09 11.40 20.46
N ASP A 220 16.26 11.58 21.48
CA ASP A 220 15.40 10.52 22.04
C ASP A 220 14.42 9.99 20.99
N LEU A 221 13.76 10.88 20.24
CA LEU A 221 12.85 10.52 19.16
C LEU A 221 13.56 9.70 18.06
N MET A 222 14.75 10.12 17.65
CA MET A 222 15.54 9.41 16.63
C MET A 222 16.06 8.06 17.13
N ALA A 223 16.42 7.95 18.42
CA ALA A 223 16.83 6.69 19.03
C ALA A 223 15.69 5.66 19.04
N LYS A 224 14.43 6.12 19.13
CA LYS A 224 13.22 5.29 19.14
C LYS A 224 12.57 5.11 17.76
N LYS A 225 13.23 5.51 16.67
CA LYS A 225 12.64 5.52 15.32
C LYS A 225 12.03 4.18 14.89
N GLU A 226 12.69 3.07 15.21
CA GLU A 226 12.21 1.73 14.83
C GLU A 226 10.92 1.36 15.59
N GLU A 227 10.80 1.75 16.86
CA GLU A 227 9.58 1.54 17.65
C GLU A 227 8.40 2.34 17.06
N TYR A 228 8.64 3.60 16.70
CA TYR A 228 7.62 4.45 16.10
C TYR A 228 7.19 3.95 14.72
N MET A 229 8.14 3.53 13.87
CA MET A 229 7.81 2.92 12.58
C MET A 229 6.99 1.64 12.73
N GLU A 230 7.31 0.78 13.70
CA GLU A 230 6.53 -0.42 13.97
C GLU A 230 5.10 -0.08 14.46
N ARG A 231 4.96 0.91 15.34
CA ARG A 231 3.66 1.41 15.79
C ARG A 231 2.85 2.00 14.63
N GLY A 232 3.49 2.76 13.75
CA GLY A 232 2.91 3.28 12.51
C GLY A 232 2.44 2.15 11.59
N ALA A 233 3.25 1.10 11.40
CA ALA A 233 2.88 -0.08 10.63
C ALA A 233 1.64 -0.79 11.19
N ARG A 234 1.52 -0.90 12.52
CA ARG A 234 0.32 -1.46 13.19
C ARG A 234 -0.92 -0.61 12.96
N LYS A 235 -0.82 0.72 13.12
CA LYS A 235 -1.91 1.65 12.83
C LYS A 235 -2.33 1.57 11.36
N PHE A 236 -1.36 1.53 10.45
CA PHE A 236 -1.59 1.40 9.02
C PHE A 236 -2.31 0.09 8.68
N LEU A 237 -1.86 -1.05 9.21
CA LEU A 237 -2.51 -2.35 9.00
C LEU A 237 -3.96 -2.36 9.52
N ALA A 238 -4.23 -1.74 10.67
CA ALA A 238 -5.58 -1.60 11.20
C ALA A 238 -6.47 -0.72 10.29
N SER A 239 -5.92 0.40 9.79
CA SER A 239 -6.61 1.26 8.81
C SER A 239 -6.90 0.50 7.51
N LEU A 240 -5.92 -0.24 6.99
CA LEU A 240 -6.03 -1.02 5.77
C LEU A 240 -7.13 -2.09 5.89
N LYS A 241 -7.22 -2.78 7.04
CA LYS A 241 -8.34 -3.69 7.36
C LYS A 241 -9.69 -3.00 7.27
N LYS A 242 -9.84 -1.82 7.87
CA LYS A 242 -11.08 -1.02 7.87
C LYS A 242 -11.45 -0.51 6.48
N GLN A 243 -10.47 -0.05 5.71
CA GLN A 243 -10.66 0.57 4.40
C GLN A 243 -10.98 -0.45 3.31
N LEU A 244 -10.23 -1.55 3.25
CA LEU A 244 -10.41 -2.54 2.18
C LEU A 244 -11.67 -3.39 2.38
N LYS A 245 -12.17 -3.51 3.62
CA LYS A 245 -13.36 -4.31 3.98
C LYS A 245 -13.26 -5.72 3.38
N LEU A 246 -12.11 -6.37 3.58
CA LEU A 246 -11.84 -7.70 3.07
C LEU A 246 -12.59 -8.72 3.92
N GLY A 247 -13.22 -9.71 3.30
CA GLY A 247 -13.91 -10.79 4.00
C GLY A 247 -12.95 -11.75 4.72
N GLU A 248 -13.47 -12.89 5.18
CA GLU A 248 -12.68 -13.92 5.85
C GLU A 248 -11.62 -14.56 4.93
N GLY A 249 -10.60 -15.17 5.54
CA GLY A 249 -9.53 -15.91 4.88
C GLY A 249 -8.28 -15.09 4.50
N TYR A 250 -8.20 -13.82 4.89
CA TYR A 250 -6.99 -13.01 4.72
C TYR A 250 -6.05 -13.15 5.92
N ILE A 251 -4.75 -13.31 5.63
CA ILE A 251 -3.69 -13.26 6.62
C ILE A 251 -3.17 -11.83 6.71
N TYR A 252 -3.03 -11.35 7.94
CA TYR A 252 -2.50 -10.03 8.24
C TYR A 252 -1.29 -10.15 9.15
N GLU A 253 -0.14 -9.66 8.71
CA GLU A 253 1.11 -9.80 9.46
C GLU A 253 2.01 -8.58 9.29
N ILE A 254 2.84 -8.31 10.30
CA ILE A 254 3.94 -7.35 10.20
C ILE A 254 5.24 -8.13 10.38
N ASP A 255 6.02 -8.19 9.31
CA ASP A 255 7.38 -8.72 9.33
C ASP A 255 8.34 -7.57 9.67
N ARG A 256 8.73 -7.50 10.94
CA ARG A 256 9.62 -6.43 11.44
C ARG A 256 11.02 -6.53 10.85
N GLN A 257 11.52 -7.74 10.66
CA GLN A 257 12.86 -7.97 10.14
C GLN A 257 13.01 -7.43 8.71
N ARG A 258 11.98 -7.63 7.89
CA ARG A 258 11.98 -7.23 6.48
C ARG A 258 11.31 -5.87 6.23
N LYS A 259 10.77 -5.23 7.28
CA LYS A 259 9.91 -4.04 7.18
C LYS A 259 8.77 -4.24 6.17
N LEU A 260 8.08 -5.37 6.23
CA LEU A 260 6.93 -5.68 5.37
C LEU A 260 5.63 -5.76 6.18
N ILE A 261 4.55 -5.28 5.58
CA ILE A 261 3.18 -5.44 6.11
C ILE A 261 2.42 -6.31 5.12
N PHE A 262 1.83 -7.40 5.57
CA PHE A 262 1.07 -8.31 4.72
C PHE A 262 -0.43 -8.17 4.98
N ALA A 263 -1.20 -8.10 3.90
CA ALA A 263 -2.64 -8.30 3.88
C ALA A 263 -2.98 -9.17 2.67
N VAL A 264 -2.90 -10.48 2.84
CA VAL A 264 -2.80 -11.43 1.74
C VAL A 264 -3.86 -12.52 1.81
N TYR A 265 -4.45 -12.86 0.67
CA TYR A 265 -5.29 -14.03 0.51
C TYR A 265 -4.46 -15.19 -0.01
N THR A 266 -3.85 -15.93 0.91
CA THR A 266 -3.03 -17.10 0.62
C THR A 266 -2.92 -17.97 1.89
N SER A 267 -2.25 -19.12 1.78
CA SER A 267 -1.97 -19.99 2.93
C SER A 267 -0.74 -19.50 3.71
N LYS A 268 -0.63 -19.81 5.00
CA LYS A 268 0.51 -19.47 5.83
C LYS A 268 1.80 -20.09 5.27
N ALA A 269 1.75 -21.33 4.79
CA ALA A 269 2.87 -21.96 4.10
C ALA A 269 3.33 -21.17 2.86
N LEU A 270 2.39 -20.66 2.07
CA LEU A 270 2.69 -19.81 0.90
C LEU A 270 3.19 -18.43 1.30
N LEU A 271 2.67 -17.84 2.37
CA LEU A 271 3.15 -16.57 2.90
C LEU A 271 4.62 -16.66 3.35
N GLU A 272 5.03 -17.73 4.03
CA GLU A 272 6.43 -17.91 4.42
C GLU A 272 7.36 -18.06 3.20
N ARG A 273 6.93 -18.80 2.18
CA ARG A 273 7.67 -18.91 0.91
C ARG A 273 7.74 -17.58 0.17
N LEU A 274 6.65 -16.83 0.19
CA LEU A 274 6.57 -15.49 -0.37
C LEU A 274 7.55 -14.55 0.30
N LYS A 275 7.59 -14.49 1.64
CA LYS A 275 8.57 -13.68 2.39
C LYS A 275 10.00 -14.02 1.99
N LYS A 276 10.32 -15.32 1.90
CA LYS A 276 11.65 -15.77 1.44
C LYS A 276 11.94 -15.30 0.01
N THR A 277 11.00 -15.51 -0.91
CA THR A 277 11.15 -15.13 -2.33
C THR A 277 11.36 -13.61 -2.47
N LEU A 278 10.54 -12.79 -1.79
CA LEU A 278 10.70 -11.33 -1.79
C LEU A 278 12.06 -10.91 -1.22
N THR A 279 12.56 -11.61 -0.19
CA THR A 279 13.90 -11.34 0.36
C THR A 279 14.98 -11.64 -0.65
N GLU A 280 14.93 -12.80 -1.32
CA GLU A 280 15.91 -13.20 -2.33
C GLU A 280 15.92 -12.21 -3.51
N TYR A 281 14.73 -11.76 -3.94
CA TYR A 281 14.59 -10.73 -4.95
C TYR A 281 15.15 -9.38 -4.52
N ALA A 282 14.89 -8.96 -3.28
CA ALA A 282 15.40 -7.70 -2.75
C ALA A 282 16.94 -7.72 -2.67
N GLU A 283 17.51 -8.77 -2.09
CA GLU A 283 18.98 -8.92 -2.00
C GLU A 283 19.65 -9.01 -3.37
N ALA A 284 19.04 -9.70 -4.34
CA ALA A 284 19.54 -9.71 -5.71
C ALA A 284 19.54 -8.32 -6.35
N GLN A 285 18.44 -7.57 -6.24
CA GLN A 285 18.36 -6.24 -6.85
C GLN A 285 19.20 -5.19 -6.10
N TRP A 286 19.38 -5.29 -4.78
CA TRP A 286 20.32 -4.43 -4.04
C TRP A 286 21.78 -4.74 -4.40
N ARG A 287 22.12 -6.01 -4.61
CA ARG A 287 23.46 -6.41 -5.06
C ARG A 287 23.77 -5.86 -6.45
N ASP A 288 22.82 -5.99 -7.37
CA ASP A 288 23.08 -5.82 -8.79
C ASP A 288 22.66 -4.46 -9.35
N LEU A 289 21.81 -3.70 -8.65
CA LEU A 289 21.17 -2.52 -9.22
C LEU A 289 21.03 -1.33 -8.27
N PHE A 290 20.31 -1.49 -7.16
CA PHE A 290 19.94 -0.39 -6.26
C PHE A 290 20.94 -0.23 -5.11
N ASP A 291 21.41 0.98 -4.86
CA ASP A 291 22.44 1.22 -3.83
C ASP A 291 21.83 1.31 -2.42
N ASN A 292 20.57 1.70 -2.30
CA ASN A 292 19.91 1.94 -1.02
C ASN A 292 18.70 1.02 -0.81
N LYS A 293 18.49 0.61 0.44
CA LYS A 293 17.33 -0.15 0.88
C LYS A 293 16.20 0.80 1.29
N PRO A 294 14.91 0.43 1.10
CA PRO A 294 13.79 1.18 1.68
C PRO A 294 13.95 1.33 3.20
N THR A 295 13.77 2.54 3.69
CA THR A 295 13.86 2.86 5.13
C THR A 295 12.53 2.70 5.86
N HIS A 296 11.44 2.58 5.10
CA HIS A 296 10.05 2.50 5.55
C HIS A 296 9.46 1.09 5.40
N TYR A 297 8.29 0.87 6.00
CA TYR A 297 7.53 -0.36 5.79
C TYR A 297 6.85 -0.37 4.42
N ILE A 298 6.93 -1.49 3.71
CA ILE A 298 6.21 -1.72 2.45
C ILE A 298 5.01 -2.64 2.72
N ALA A 299 3.83 -2.21 2.31
CA ALA A 299 2.62 -3.02 2.42
C ALA A 299 2.41 -3.89 1.17
N VAL A 300 2.41 -5.20 1.34
CA VAL A 300 2.16 -6.25 0.35
C VAL A 300 0.73 -6.73 0.49
N VAL A 301 -0.13 -6.32 -0.45
CA VAL A 301 -1.54 -6.67 -0.48
C VAL A 301 -1.82 -7.61 -1.64
N ILE A 302 -2.18 -8.86 -1.34
CA ILE A 302 -2.54 -9.86 -2.36
C ILE A 302 -4.01 -10.18 -2.19
N LEU A 303 -4.81 -9.81 -3.18
CA LEU A 303 -6.26 -9.86 -3.10
C LEU A 303 -6.84 -11.06 -3.83
N ARG A 304 -7.95 -11.61 -3.33
CA ARG A 304 -8.82 -12.47 -4.14
C ARG A 304 -9.24 -11.73 -5.40
N VAL A 305 -9.42 -12.47 -6.50
CA VAL A 305 -9.86 -11.90 -7.79
C VAL A 305 -11.09 -11.00 -7.66
N GLN A 306 -12.08 -11.38 -6.84
CA GLN A 306 -13.30 -10.60 -6.63
C GLN A 306 -13.01 -9.27 -5.89
N ASP A 307 -12.22 -9.32 -4.82
CA ASP A 307 -11.80 -8.14 -4.05
C ASP A 307 -10.91 -7.21 -4.89
N PHE A 308 -9.98 -7.78 -5.67
CA PHE A 308 -9.12 -7.04 -6.58
C PHE A 308 -9.95 -6.26 -7.61
N ARG A 309 -10.95 -6.90 -8.23
CA ARG A 309 -11.85 -6.24 -9.19
C ARG A 309 -12.64 -5.08 -8.56
N ARG A 310 -13.05 -5.21 -7.29
CA ARG A 310 -13.74 -4.17 -6.52
C ARG A 310 -12.83 -2.99 -6.19
N ILE A 311 -11.60 -3.27 -5.76
CA ILE A 311 -10.64 -2.26 -5.26
C ILE A 311 -9.91 -1.56 -6.41
N ALA A 312 -9.35 -2.31 -7.36
CA ALA A 312 -8.48 -1.79 -8.42
C ALA A 312 -9.23 -1.13 -9.59
N LYS A 313 -10.54 -0.83 -9.45
CA LYS A 313 -11.43 -0.16 -10.42
C LYS A 313 -10.98 -0.32 -11.89
N ARG A 314 -11.30 -1.46 -12.51
CA ARG A 314 -11.14 -1.83 -13.93
C ARG A 314 -10.07 -1.02 -14.72
N ARG A 315 -8.82 -1.52 -14.78
CA ARG A 315 -7.87 -1.51 -15.94
C ARG A 315 -6.39 -1.78 -15.59
N VAL A 316 -6.05 -2.00 -14.33
CA VAL A 316 -4.65 -2.28 -13.90
C VAL A 316 -4.48 -3.73 -13.47
N GLY A 317 -3.35 -4.35 -13.84
CA GLY A 317 -3.00 -5.73 -13.47
C GLY A 317 -2.48 -5.87 -12.04
N GLY A 318 -1.92 -4.80 -11.51
CA GLY A 318 -1.40 -4.56 -10.16
C GLY A 318 -1.00 -3.09 -10.08
N PHE A 319 -0.63 -2.60 -8.89
CA PHE A 319 0.01 -1.28 -8.76
C PHE A 319 0.77 -1.14 -7.44
N TYR A 320 1.81 -0.32 -7.45
CA TYR A 320 2.48 0.23 -6.28
C TYR A 320 2.19 1.73 -6.16
N ASP A 321 1.67 2.14 -5.01
CA ASP A 321 1.54 3.55 -4.65
C ASP A 321 2.77 3.99 -3.83
N PRO A 322 3.68 4.81 -4.38
CA PRO A 322 4.85 5.29 -3.67
C PRO A 322 4.52 6.24 -2.51
N ARG A 323 3.29 6.79 -2.42
CA ARG A 323 2.90 7.67 -1.31
C ARG A 323 2.50 6.92 -0.07
N SER A 324 1.82 5.78 -0.25
CA SER A 324 1.40 4.91 0.86
C SER A 324 2.30 3.69 1.02
N HIS A 325 3.36 3.58 0.20
CA HIS A 325 4.26 2.43 0.13
C HIS A 325 3.52 1.09 0.01
N THR A 326 2.41 1.09 -0.73
CA THR A 326 1.50 -0.07 -0.82
C THR A 326 1.55 -0.65 -2.20
N LEU A 327 1.93 -1.93 -2.31
CA LEU A 327 1.72 -2.71 -3.53
C LEU A 327 0.46 -3.56 -3.40
N ILE A 328 -0.32 -3.60 -4.48
CA ILE A 328 -1.50 -4.45 -4.62
C ILE A 328 -1.32 -5.34 -5.85
N ALA A 329 -1.42 -6.65 -5.64
CA ALA A 329 -1.34 -7.66 -6.69
C ALA A 329 -2.52 -8.66 -6.61
N PRO A 330 -2.93 -9.28 -7.74
CA PRO A 330 -3.97 -10.30 -7.76
C PRO A 330 -3.46 -11.70 -7.38
N ASP A 331 -2.15 -11.92 -7.46
CA ASP A 331 -1.49 -13.18 -7.13
C ASP A 331 0.00 -12.96 -6.77
N ILE A 332 0.67 -14.06 -6.42
CA ILE A 332 2.09 -14.11 -6.04
C ILE A 332 3.05 -14.28 -7.23
N GLY A 333 2.61 -13.95 -8.46
CA GLY A 333 3.37 -14.16 -9.69
C GLY A 333 4.14 -12.93 -10.17
N GLY A 334 4.33 -12.84 -11.49
CA GLY A 334 5.16 -11.79 -12.11
C GLY A 334 4.68 -10.36 -11.83
N VAL A 335 3.37 -10.16 -11.64
CA VAL A 335 2.81 -8.85 -11.27
C VAL A 335 3.32 -8.42 -9.89
N LEU A 336 3.34 -9.32 -8.91
CA LEU A 336 3.90 -9.00 -7.60
C LEU A 336 5.37 -8.60 -7.69
N ILE A 337 6.18 -9.32 -8.48
CA ILE A 337 7.61 -8.99 -8.66
C ILE A 337 7.79 -7.64 -9.37
N HIS A 338 6.91 -7.32 -10.33
CA HIS A 338 6.85 -6.01 -10.97
C HIS A 338 6.65 -4.89 -9.93
N GLU A 339 5.57 -4.97 -9.13
CA GLU A 339 5.26 -3.95 -8.13
C GLU A 339 6.29 -3.90 -6.99
N PHE A 340 6.87 -5.05 -6.63
CA PHE A 340 7.93 -5.10 -5.63
C PHE A 340 9.22 -4.45 -6.14
N THR A 341 9.55 -4.59 -7.43
CA THR A 341 10.66 -3.88 -8.06
C THR A 341 10.44 -2.36 -8.00
N HIS A 342 9.20 -1.88 -8.19
CA HIS A 342 8.89 -0.47 -7.92
C HIS A 342 9.17 -0.09 -6.48
N ALA A 343 8.72 -0.88 -5.50
CA ALA A 343 8.97 -0.57 -4.09
C ALA A 343 10.46 -0.43 -3.76
N LEU A 344 11.31 -1.30 -4.30
CA LEU A 344 12.77 -1.21 -4.15
C LEU A 344 13.35 0.01 -4.85
N HIS A 345 12.92 0.28 -6.09
CA HIS A 345 13.35 1.44 -6.86
C HIS A 345 12.98 2.75 -6.18
N PHE A 346 11.74 2.88 -5.70
CA PHE A 346 11.26 4.05 -4.98
C PHE A 346 11.98 4.25 -3.64
N GLY A 347 12.33 3.15 -2.95
CA GLY A 347 13.21 3.21 -1.79
C GLY A 347 14.58 3.80 -2.09
N ASP A 348 15.18 3.40 -3.22
CA ASP A 348 16.50 3.91 -3.63
C ASP A 348 16.46 5.39 -4.03
N ILE A 349 15.47 5.79 -4.84
CA ILE A 349 15.40 7.18 -5.33
C ILE A 349 14.88 8.17 -4.28
N ALA A 350 14.18 7.69 -3.24
CA ALA A 350 13.80 8.51 -2.09
C ALA A 350 15.06 9.04 -1.39
N VAL A 351 16.00 8.16 -1.05
CA VAL A 351 17.30 8.53 -0.44
C VAL A 351 18.09 9.45 -1.38
N LYS A 352 18.08 9.17 -2.69
CA LYS A 352 18.77 10.02 -3.69
C LYS A 352 18.05 11.33 -4.00
N ARG A 353 16.81 11.51 -3.52
CA ARG A 353 15.90 12.65 -3.82
C ARG A 353 15.69 12.88 -5.32
N GLN A 354 15.43 11.81 -6.06
CA GLN A 354 15.27 11.86 -7.52
C GLN A 354 13.86 11.42 -7.95
N ALA A 355 13.34 12.05 -9.02
CA ALA A 355 12.10 11.65 -9.66
C ALA A 355 12.41 11.06 -11.04
N HIS A 356 12.55 9.75 -11.11
CA HIS A 356 12.98 9.08 -12.34
C HIS A 356 11.89 9.14 -13.44
N PRO A 357 12.28 9.24 -14.73
CA PRO A 357 11.33 9.29 -15.83
C PRO A 357 10.66 7.93 -16.01
N ILE A 358 9.42 7.94 -16.51
CA ILE A 358 8.55 6.77 -16.53
C ILE A 358 9.16 5.56 -17.27
N TRP A 359 9.96 5.78 -18.32
CA TRP A 359 10.60 4.69 -19.06
C TRP A 359 11.64 3.93 -18.21
N VAL A 360 12.31 4.60 -17.25
CA VAL A 360 13.22 3.93 -16.30
C VAL A 360 12.40 3.15 -15.29
N VAL A 361 11.39 3.80 -14.69
CA VAL A 361 10.51 3.21 -13.67
C VAL A 361 9.85 1.93 -14.20
N GLU A 362 9.16 2.02 -15.32
CA GLU A 362 8.47 0.88 -15.95
C GLU A 362 9.45 -0.08 -16.62
N GLY A 363 10.56 0.43 -17.18
CA GLY A 363 11.57 -0.40 -17.84
C GLY A 363 12.25 -1.37 -16.88
N LEU A 364 12.61 -0.91 -15.67
CA LEU A 364 13.20 -1.76 -14.64
C LEU A 364 12.19 -2.80 -14.14
N ALA A 365 10.99 -2.36 -13.72
CA ALA A 365 9.96 -3.27 -13.22
C ALA A 365 9.55 -4.31 -14.26
N THR A 366 9.31 -3.88 -15.51
CA THR A 366 9.06 -4.83 -16.59
C THR A 366 10.26 -5.67 -16.98
N CYS A 367 11.50 -5.30 -16.66
CA CYS A 367 12.64 -6.20 -16.91
C CYS A 367 12.59 -7.40 -15.95
N PHE A 368 12.39 -7.12 -14.65
CA PHE A 368 12.46 -8.12 -13.58
C PHE A 368 11.13 -8.83 -13.28
N GLU A 369 9.97 -8.35 -13.76
CA GLU A 369 8.68 -9.07 -13.61
C GLU A 369 8.70 -10.51 -14.19
N SER A 370 9.65 -10.80 -15.09
CA SER A 370 9.89 -12.14 -15.62
C SER A 370 11.38 -12.42 -15.56
N SER A 371 11.85 -12.77 -14.36
CA SER A 371 13.21 -13.20 -14.08
C SER A 371 13.20 -14.49 -13.27
N ASP A 372 14.32 -15.19 -13.32
CA ASP A 372 14.60 -16.34 -12.46
C ASP A 372 15.64 -15.95 -11.41
N LEU A 373 15.52 -16.50 -10.21
CA LEU A 373 16.56 -16.36 -9.18
C LEU A 373 17.61 -17.46 -9.38
N ILE A 374 18.80 -17.05 -9.84
CA ILE A 374 19.93 -17.94 -10.15
C ILE A 374 21.15 -17.44 -9.37
N ASP A 375 21.69 -18.28 -8.49
CA ASP A 375 22.89 -17.99 -7.69
C ASP A 375 22.86 -16.64 -6.93
N GLY A 376 21.68 -16.24 -6.46
CA GLY A 376 21.47 -14.98 -5.74
C GLY A 376 21.31 -13.75 -6.65
N HIS A 377 21.15 -13.95 -7.95
CA HIS A 377 20.89 -12.90 -8.94
C HIS A 377 19.48 -13.05 -9.52
N ALA A 378 18.82 -11.92 -9.77
CA ALA A 378 17.55 -11.88 -10.47
C ALA A 378 17.84 -11.75 -11.97
N VAL A 379 17.81 -12.85 -12.70
CA VAL A 379 18.20 -12.91 -14.11
C VAL A 379 16.97 -12.74 -14.99
N PRO A 380 16.80 -11.61 -15.72
CA PRO A 380 15.67 -11.40 -16.61
C PRO A 380 15.62 -12.45 -17.73
N CYS A 381 14.40 -12.85 -18.06
CA CYS A 381 14.04 -13.79 -19.11
C CYS A 381 13.21 -13.11 -20.22
N HIS A 382 12.92 -13.82 -21.31
CA HIS A 382 11.99 -13.30 -22.33
C HIS A 382 10.53 -13.43 -21.86
N ASN A 383 9.68 -12.51 -22.30
CA ASN A 383 8.24 -12.59 -22.08
C ASN A 383 7.43 -12.17 -23.32
N VAL A 384 6.11 -12.15 -23.18
CA VAL A 384 5.15 -11.80 -24.25
C VAL A 384 5.41 -10.44 -24.90
N ARG A 385 6.06 -9.50 -24.21
CA ARG A 385 6.38 -8.17 -24.77
C ARG A 385 7.39 -8.25 -25.91
N LEU A 386 8.19 -9.33 -26.03
CA LEU A 386 9.07 -9.50 -27.21
C LEU A 386 8.25 -9.58 -28.49
N ILE A 387 7.14 -10.31 -28.45
CA ILE A 387 6.27 -10.51 -29.62
C ILE A 387 5.65 -9.17 -30.02
N ALA A 388 5.16 -8.41 -29.04
CA ALA A 388 4.61 -7.07 -29.28
C ALA A 388 5.66 -6.13 -29.89
N LEU A 389 6.89 -6.13 -29.34
CA LEU A 389 7.98 -5.29 -29.85
C LEU A 389 8.40 -5.69 -31.26
N LYS A 390 8.60 -6.98 -31.54
CA LYS A 390 8.94 -7.45 -32.89
C LYS A 390 7.87 -7.09 -33.92
N ARG A 391 6.58 -7.21 -33.56
CA ARG A 391 5.47 -6.76 -34.42
C ARG A 391 5.50 -5.26 -34.66
N ALA A 392 5.77 -4.46 -33.63
CA ALA A 392 5.91 -3.01 -33.77
C ALA A 392 7.10 -2.64 -34.68
N ILE A 393 8.25 -3.29 -34.52
CA ILE A 393 9.43 -3.13 -35.37
C ILE A 393 9.11 -3.48 -36.83
N ALA A 394 8.48 -4.63 -37.08
CA ALA A 394 8.13 -5.06 -38.44
C ALA A 394 7.12 -4.11 -39.11
N ALA A 395 6.22 -3.51 -38.33
CA ALA A 395 5.22 -2.57 -38.83
C ALA A 395 5.70 -1.11 -38.90
N GLY A 396 6.94 -0.80 -38.49
CA GLY A 396 7.43 0.58 -38.39
C GLY A 396 6.67 1.44 -37.35
N LYS A 397 6.09 0.80 -36.32
CA LYS A 397 5.25 1.43 -35.28
C LYS A 397 5.94 1.57 -33.93
N THR A 398 7.27 1.52 -33.90
CA THR A 398 8.09 1.81 -32.71
C THR A 398 8.04 3.29 -32.34
N ILE A 399 8.37 3.61 -31.09
CA ILE A 399 8.56 4.98 -30.63
C ILE A 399 10.07 5.25 -30.68
N PRO A 400 10.54 6.30 -31.39
CA PRO A 400 11.95 6.64 -31.37
C PRO A 400 12.47 6.73 -29.93
N LEU A 401 13.55 6.02 -29.58
CA LEU A 401 14.00 5.88 -28.18
C LEU A 401 14.20 7.25 -27.51
N LYS A 402 14.76 8.20 -28.25
CA LYS A 402 14.95 9.59 -27.81
C LYS A 402 13.63 10.30 -27.43
N ARG A 403 12.51 9.94 -28.06
CA ARG A 403 11.16 10.42 -27.74
C ARG A 403 10.56 9.61 -26.59
N LEU A 404 10.68 8.29 -26.60
CA LEU A 404 10.22 7.40 -25.52
C LEU A 404 10.75 7.86 -24.15
N MET A 405 12.06 8.17 -24.09
CA MET A 405 12.74 8.57 -22.86
C MET A 405 12.32 9.95 -22.32
N ARG A 406 11.56 10.72 -23.11
CA ARG A 406 11.01 12.03 -22.75
C ARG A 406 9.50 12.01 -22.47
N LEU A 407 8.83 10.87 -22.61
CA LEU A 407 7.39 10.81 -22.37
C LEU A 407 7.06 11.09 -20.90
N SER A 408 6.05 11.94 -20.68
CA SER A 408 5.36 12.00 -19.39
C SER A 408 4.61 10.69 -19.14
N HIS A 409 4.28 10.40 -17.88
CA HIS A 409 3.46 9.24 -17.51
C HIS A 409 2.15 9.17 -18.32
N ARG A 410 1.43 10.30 -18.47
CA ARG A 410 0.19 10.37 -19.27
C ARG A 410 0.41 9.98 -20.75
N GLN A 411 1.50 10.45 -21.36
CA GLN A 411 1.81 10.13 -22.75
C GLN A 411 2.24 8.68 -22.90
N PHE A 412 3.06 8.16 -21.98
CA PHE A 412 3.48 6.76 -21.94
C PHE A 412 2.26 5.83 -21.90
N MET A 413 1.29 6.12 -21.03
CA MET A 413 0.09 5.30 -20.89
C MET A 413 -0.81 5.28 -22.13
N ARG A 414 -0.77 6.32 -22.98
CA ARG A 414 -1.51 6.31 -24.27
C ARG A 414 -0.95 5.30 -25.28
N VAL A 415 0.32 4.93 -25.14
CA VAL A 415 1.03 3.99 -26.02
C VAL A 415 1.63 2.82 -25.23
N ALA A 416 1.00 2.49 -24.09
CA ALA A 416 1.53 1.60 -23.06
C ALA A 416 2.10 0.29 -23.63
N MET A 417 1.36 -0.39 -24.51
CA MET A 417 1.79 -1.69 -25.05
C MET A 417 3.19 -1.65 -25.68
N VAL A 418 3.47 -0.67 -26.53
CA VAL A 418 4.78 -0.53 -27.22
C VAL A 418 5.80 0.09 -26.26
N ALA A 419 5.42 1.12 -25.50
CA ALA A 419 6.34 1.82 -24.60
C ALA A 419 6.89 0.91 -23.49
N TYR A 420 6.05 0.04 -22.93
CA TYR A 420 6.48 -1.00 -21.98
C TYR A 420 7.45 -1.99 -22.63
N ALA A 421 7.17 -2.41 -23.85
CA ALA A 421 7.98 -3.38 -24.55
C ALA A 421 9.37 -2.81 -24.91
N GLU A 422 9.43 -1.57 -25.43
CA GLU A 422 10.69 -0.90 -25.74
C GLU A 422 11.51 -0.64 -24.49
N SER A 423 10.90 -0.07 -23.44
CA SER A 423 11.59 0.20 -22.17
C SER A 423 12.17 -1.08 -21.56
N ARG A 424 11.37 -2.16 -21.52
CA ARG A 424 11.84 -3.48 -21.07
C ARG A 424 13.07 -3.93 -21.85
N TYR A 425 13.01 -3.90 -23.19
CA TYR A 425 14.06 -4.48 -24.02
C TYR A 425 15.32 -3.62 -24.11
N VAL A 426 15.25 -2.32 -23.78
CA VAL A 426 16.44 -1.50 -23.49
C VAL A 426 17.09 -1.98 -22.19
N MET A 427 16.34 -2.13 -21.09
CA MET A 427 16.90 -2.63 -19.82
C MET A 427 17.44 -4.07 -19.96
N PHE A 428 16.74 -4.91 -20.71
CA PHE A 428 17.14 -6.29 -20.99
C PHE A 428 18.43 -6.34 -21.82
N TYR A 429 18.59 -5.47 -22.81
CA TYR A 429 19.85 -5.32 -23.57
C TYR A 429 21.00 -4.97 -22.63
N LEU A 430 20.81 -3.93 -21.81
CA LEU A 430 21.83 -3.48 -20.86
C LEU A 430 22.19 -4.60 -19.88
N HIS A 431 21.21 -5.35 -19.37
CA HIS A 431 21.46 -6.50 -18.52
C HIS A 431 22.30 -7.57 -19.25
N LYS A 432 21.89 -7.99 -20.45
CA LYS A 432 22.60 -9.02 -21.23
C LYS A 432 24.02 -8.62 -21.64
N LYS A 433 24.31 -7.32 -21.67
CA LYS A 433 25.66 -6.80 -21.93
C LYS A 433 26.47 -6.52 -20.64
N GLY A 434 25.93 -6.79 -19.45
CA GLY A 434 26.59 -6.46 -18.18
C GLY A 434 26.66 -4.95 -17.90
N LEU A 435 25.82 -4.15 -18.57
CA LEU A 435 25.84 -2.69 -18.52
C LEU A 435 24.73 -2.10 -17.65
N LEU A 436 23.73 -2.88 -17.19
CA LEU A 436 22.56 -2.35 -16.49
C LEU A 436 22.92 -1.58 -15.21
N ARG A 437 23.75 -2.16 -14.33
CA ARG A 437 24.23 -1.49 -13.11
C ARG A 437 24.99 -0.21 -13.43
N LYS A 438 25.90 -0.28 -14.40
CA LYS A 438 26.70 0.86 -14.85
C LYS A 438 25.81 1.98 -15.38
N PHE A 439 24.77 1.64 -16.15
CA PHE A 439 23.77 2.57 -16.63
C PHE A 439 23.02 3.22 -15.47
N TYR A 440 22.43 2.43 -14.57
CA TYR A 440 21.63 2.95 -13.47
C TYR A 440 22.45 3.88 -12.57
N LYS A 441 23.66 3.46 -12.19
CA LYS A 441 24.57 4.30 -11.40
C LYS A 441 24.94 5.59 -12.14
N THR A 442 25.33 5.50 -13.41
CA THR A 442 25.65 6.69 -14.22
C THR A 442 24.45 7.63 -14.33
N PHE A 443 23.25 7.09 -14.51
CA PHE A 443 22.02 7.86 -14.57
C PHE A 443 21.76 8.60 -13.25
N CYS A 444 21.80 7.90 -12.11
CA CYS A 444 21.64 8.50 -10.79
C CYS A 444 22.69 9.59 -10.52
N ASP A 445 23.97 9.32 -10.82
CA ASP A 445 25.07 10.26 -10.59
C ASP A 445 24.98 11.51 -11.49
N THR A 446 24.38 11.38 -12.67
CA THR A 446 24.26 12.46 -13.67
C THR A 446 22.83 12.99 -13.83
N TYR A 447 21.93 12.62 -12.92
CA TYR A 447 20.50 12.94 -13.00
C TYR A 447 20.22 14.45 -13.10
N LYS A 448 21.00 15.29 -12.40
CA LYS A 448 20.89 16.76 -12.48
C LYS A 448 21.25 17.31 -13.87
N LYS A 449 22.14 16.64 -14.60
CA LYS A 449 22.57 17.02 -15.96
C LYS A 449 21.52 16.62 -17.00
N ASP A 450 20.98 15.41 -16.87
CA ASP A 450 19.95 14.91 -17.76
C ASP A 450 18.98 13.98 -17.02
N LYS A 451 17.79 14.50 -16.73
CA LYS A 451 16.73 13.76 -16.04
C LYS A 451 16.10 12.68 -16.92
N THR A 452 16.35 12.68 -18.23
CA THR A 452 15.77 11.71 -19.17
C THR A 452 16.55 10.40 -19.21
N GLY A 453 17.83 10.41 -18.82
CA GLY A 453 18.72 9.24 -18.89
C GLY A 453 19.35 9.00 -20.27
N ILE A 454 19.12 9.86 -21.26
CA ILE A 454 19.73 9.78 -22.60
C ILE A 454 21.25 9.92 -22.48
N TYR A 455 21.73 10.92 -21.76
CA TYR A 455 23.16 11.17 -21.54
C TYR A 455 23.84 9.96 -20.88
N ALA A 456 23.19 9.38 -19.86
CA ALA A 456 23.72 8.21 -19.16
C ALA A 456 23.78 6.99 -20.08
N LEU A 457 22.72 6.77 -20.88
CA LEU A 457 22.70 5.70 -21.87
C LEU A 457 23.83 5.86 -22.89
N GLU A 458 23.94 7.03 -23.55
CA GLU A 458 24.99 7.31 -24.53
C GLU A 458 26.39 7.09 -23.95
N LYS A 459 26.63 7.56 -22.72
CA LYS A 459 27.90 7.39 -22.02
C LYS A 459 28.22 5.92 -21.74
N VAL A 460 27.22 5.11 -21.38
CA VAL A 460 27.41 3.70 -21.04
C VAL A 460 27.58 2.83 -22.27
N VAL A 461 26.82 3.10 -23.34
CA VAL A 461 26.91 2.34 -24.60
C VAL A 461 28.01 2.86 -25.54
N GLY A 462 28.58 4.03 -25.26
CA GLY A 462 29.68 4.63 -26.02
C GLY A 462 29.29 5.17 -27.39
N LYS A 463 28.00 5.48 -27.62
CA LYS A 463 27.48 5.93 -28.92
C LYS A 463 26.26 6.82 -28.77
N LYS A 464 25.93 7.57 -29.82
CA LYS A 464 24.73 8.41 -29.86
C LYS A 464 23.46 7.56 -29.84
N ILE A 465 22.40 8.08 -29.23
CA ILE A 465 21.15 7.33 -29.05
C ILE A 465 20.56 6.83 -30.37
N GLU A 466 20.68 7.62 -31.45
CA GLU A 466 20.19 7.23 -32.78
C GLU A 466 21.00 6.08 -33.39
N GLN A 467 22.30 5.99 -33.09
CA GLN A 467 23.15 4.86 -33.51
C GLN A 467 22.84 3.61 -32.69
N PHE A 468 22.72 3.79 -31.37
CA PHE A 468 22.33 2.72 -30.45
C PHE A 468 20.98 2.12 -30.84
N GLU A 469 19.98 2.95 -31.15
CA GLU A 469 18.64 2.50 -31.50
C GLU A 469 18.65 1.56 -32.72
N LYS A 470 19.42 1.88 -33.76
CA LYS A 470 19.54 1.02 -34.95
C LYS A 470 20.10 -0.36 -34.61
N GLU A 471 21.20 -0.41 -33.85
CA GLU A 471 21.81 -1.66 -33.42
C GLU A 471 20.91 -2.45 -32.46
N TRP A 472 20.25 -1.75 -31.55
CA TRP A 472 19.32 -2.34 -30.59
C TRP A 472 18.11 -2.95 -31.29
N VAL A 473 17.53 -2.27 -32.28
CA VAL A 473 16.44 -2.83 -33.11
C VAL A 473 16.90 -4.10 -33.82
N GLU A 474 18.10 -4.10 -34.40
CA GLU A 474 18.64 -5.29 -35.08
C GLU A 474 18.90 -6.43 -34.09
N TRP A 475 19.43 -6.13 -32.91
CA TRP A 475 19.56 -7.10 -31.85
C TRP A 475 18.22 -7.69 -31.44
N VAL A 476 17.17 -6.87 -31.27
CA VAL A 476 15.82 -7.33 -30.94
C VAL A 476 15.25 -8.24 -32.04
N ARG A 477 15.45 -7.92 -33.33
CA ARG A 477 15.00 -8.78 -34.44
C ARG A 477 15.58 -10.18 -34.34
N ASN A 478 16.86 -10.28 -33.96
CA ASN A 478 17.60 -11.53 -33.87
C ASN A 478 17.37 -12.30 -32.55
N LEU A 479 16.72 -11.71 -31.54
CA LEU A 479 16.36 -12.42 -30.31
C LEU A 479 15.44 -13.60 -30.58
N GLN A 480 15.79 -14.78 -30.08
CA GLN A 480 14.94 -15.97 -30.20
C GLN A 480 14.25 -16.26 -28.87
N TRP A 481 12.94 -16.07 -28.80
CA TRP A 481 12.16 -16.61 -27.69
C TRP A 481 11.71 -18.03 -28.02
N LYS A 482 12.61 -18.98 -27.78
CA LYS A 482 12.26 -20.40 -27.77
C LYS A 482 11.41 -20.64 -26.54
N ARG A 483 10.07 -20.55 -26.66
CA ARG A 483 9.18 -21.07 -25.62
C ARG A 483 9.50 -22.54 -25.47
N GLU A 484 10.11 -22.91 -24.35
CA GLU A 484 10.38 -24.31 -24.07
C GLU A 484 9.05 -25.04 -24.00
N ARG A 485 8.89 -26.00 -24.89
CA ARG A 485 7.70 -26.82 -25.00
C ARG A 485 8.13 -28.22 -25.33
N VAL A 486 7.44 -29.19 -24.76
CA VAL A 486 7.45 -30.53 -25.30
C VAL A 486 6.82 -30.48 -26.70
N LYS A 487 7.48 -31.07 -27.70
CA LYS A 487 6.99 -31.14 -29.09
C LYS A 487 5.71 -31.99 -29.17
N LYS A 488 4.94 -31.81 -30.25
CA LYS A 488 3.84 -32.73 -30.61
C LYS A 488 4.34 -34.19 -30.60
N GLY A 489 3.54 -35.10 -30.05
CA GLY A 489 3.89 -36.50 -29.83
C GLY A 489 4.67 -36.77 -28.54
N GLY A 490 5.18 -35.74 -27.85
CA GLY A 490 5.90 -35.90 -26.58
C GLY A 490 4.99 -35.95 -25.34
N PRO A 491 5.57 -36.09 -24.13
CA PRO A 491 4.82 -36.17 -22.88
C PRO A 491 3.98 -34.92 -22.57
N PHE A 492 2.80 -35.14 -22.01
CA PHE A 492 1.80 -34.10 -21.76
C PHE A 492 1.19 -34.21 -20.37
N LEU A 493 1.05 -33.06 -19.70
CA LEU A 493 0.31 -32.93 -18.44
C LEU A 493 -1.08 -32.32 -18.65
N GLY A 494 -1.23 -31.36 -19.58
CA GLY A 494 -2.47 -30.59 -19.73
C GLY A 494 -2.69 -29.49 -18.71
N ILE A 495 -1.62 -28.91 -18.19
CA ILE A 495 -1.67 -27.75 -17.30
C ILE A 495 -1.10 -26.52 -17.98
N THR A 496 -1.53 -25.35 -17.50
CA THR A 496 -0.83 -24.11 -17.75
C THR A 496 -0.40 -23.47 -16.45
N THR A 497 0.86 -23.06 -16.41
CA THR A 497 1.51 -22.60 -15.19
C THR A 497 2.03 -21.17 -15.32
N SER A 498 2.14 -20.50 -14.18
CA SER A 498 2.83 -19.22 -14.03
C SER A 498 3.84 -19.31 -12.89
N PRO A 499 4.97 -18.60 -12.97
CA PRO A 499 5.86 -18.45 -11.82
C PRO A 499 5.10 -17.97 -10.59
N ALA A 500 5.44 -18.53 -9.43
CA ALA A 500 4.89 -18.14 -8.13
C ALA A 500 5.98 -18.30 -7.05
N ALA A 501 5.72 -17.78 -5.85
CA ALA A 501 6.66 -17.91 -4.74
C ALA A 501 6.99 -19.38 -4.43
N GLY A 502 8.25 -19.76 -4.66
CA GLY A 502 8.77 -21.10 -4.36
C GLY A 502 8.38 -22.23 -5.31
N GLY A 503 7.76 -21.94 -6.48
CA GLY A 503 7.42 -22.97 -7.47
C GLY A 503 6.60 -22.46 -8.67
N LEU A 504 5.91 -23.37 -9.35
CA LEU A 504 5.00 -23.03 -10.46
C LEU A 504 3.54 -23.19 -10.06
N LYS A 505 2.78 -22.09 -10.05
CA LYS A 505 1.35 -22.13 -9.79
C LYS A 505 0.60 -22.61 -11.03
N ILE A 506 -0.32 -23.56 -10.85
CA ILE A 506 -1.25 -24.01 -11.88
C ILE A 506 -2.38 -22.98 -11.97
N TYR A 507 -2.51 -22.30 -13.10
CA TYR A 507 -3.61 -21.36 -13.34
C TYR A 507 -4.72 -21.96 -14.19
N ARG A 508 -4.44 -23.08 -14.87
CA ARG A 508 -5.41 -23.82 -15.66
C ARG A 508 -5.05 -25.29 -15.68
N VAL A 509 -6.05 -26.12 -15.50
CA VAL A 509 -6.02 -27.56 -15.79
C VAL A 509 -6.98 -27.78 -16.96
N LEU A 510 -6.53 -28.48 -18.00
CA LEU A 510 -7.37 -28.83 -19.15
C LEU A 510 -8.26 -30.02 -18.76
N ALA A 511 -9.57 -29.88 -18.94
CA ALA A 511 -10.52 -30.96 -18.62
C ALA A 511 -10.19 -32.25 -19.40
N GLY A 512 -10.25 -33.40 -18.74
CA GLY A 512 -9.92 -34.71 -19.29
C GLY A 512 -8.43 -34.96 -19.54
N SER A 513 -7.57 -34.02 -19.17
CA SER A 513 -6.12 -34.17 -19.33
C SER A 513 -5.48 -35.08 -18.27
N PRO A 514 -4.23 -35.54 -18.48
CA PRO A 514 -3.48 -36.29 -17.47
C PRO A 514 -3.46 -35.66 -16.07
N ALA A 515 -3.27 -34.35 -15.99
CA ALA A 515 -3.28 -33.61 -14.73
C ALA A 515 -4.66 -33.59 -14.07
N ASP A 516 -5.73 -33.43 -14.86
CA ASP A 516 -7.11 -33.45 -14.38
C ASP A 516 -7.44 -34.83 -13.79
N ASN A 517 -7.13 -35.89 -14.53
CA ASN A 517 -7.35 -37.27 -14.13
C ASN A 517 -6.54 -37.66 -12.88
N ALA A 518 -5.33 -37.10 -12.72
CA ALA A 518 -4.51 -37.29 -11.53
C ALA A 518 -4.94 -36.42 -10.34
N GLY A 519 -5.90 -35.50 -10.53
CA GLY A 519 -6.44 -34.64 -9.48
C GLY A 519 -5.57 -33.43 -9.15
N LEU A 520 -4.72 -32.96 -10.06
CA LEU A 520 -4.11 -31.64 -9.97
C LEU A 520 -5.17 -30.55 -10.14
N LYS A 521 -5.05 -29.47 -9.38
CA LYS A 521 -6.07 -28.41 -9.31
C LYS A 521 -5.48 -27.06 -9.66
N VAL A 522 -6.36 -26.16 -10.11
CA VAL A 522 -6.04 -24.73 -10.16
C VAL A 522 -5.65 -24.28 -8.75
N ASP A 523 -4.68 -23.38 -8.68
CA ASP A 523 -4.03 -22.87 -7.47
C ASP A 523 -3.03 -23.80 -6.76
N ASP A 524 -2.89 -25.05 -7.19
CA ASP A 524 -1.75 -25.89 -6.75
C ASP A 524 -0.43 -25.23 -7.16
N ILE A 525 0.58 -25.28 -6.28
CA ILE A 525 1.95 -24.85 -6.62
C ILE A 525 2.84 -26.09 -6.71
N ILE A 526 3.33 -26.37 -7.92
CA ILE A 526 4.29 -27.43 -8.17
C ILE A 526 5.62 -27.02 -7.56
N LEU A 527 6.09 -27.81 -6.59
CA LEU A 527 7.32 -27.58 -5.84
C LEU A 527 8.46 -28.43 -6.39
N LYS A 528 8.16 -29.72 -6.63
CA LYS A 528 9.10 -30.69 -7.19
C LYS A 528 8.39 -31.61 -8.17
N ALA A 529 9.17 -32.16 -9.09
CA ALA A 529 8.78 -33.29 -9.92
C ALA A 529 9.92 -34.32 -9.91
N ASP A 530 9.59 -35.58 -9.63
CA ASP A 530 10.55 -36.68 -9.44
C ASP A 530 11.70 -36.32 -8.50
N GLY A 531 11.34 -35.75 -7.34
CA GLY A 531 12.28 -35.33 -6.29
C GLY A 531 13.12 -34.09 -6.63
N LYS A 532 13.02 -33.53 -7.85
CA LYS A 532 13.79 -32.35 -8.27
C LYS A 532 12.98 -31.08 -8.14
N PRO A 533 13.52 -29.99 -7.57
CA PRO A 533 12.83 -28.70 -7.50
C PRO A 533 12.39 -28.20 -8.87
N VAL A 534 11.16 -27.71 -8.96
CA VAL A 534 10.59 -27.07 -10.16
C VAL A 534 10.29 -25.62 -9.82
N LYS A 535 11.17 -24.71 -10.24
CA LYS A 535 11.04 -23.27 -9.96
C LYS A 535 10.57 -22.51 -11.20
N THR A 536 10.98 -22.97 -12.38
CA THR A 536 10.75 -22.29 -13.66
C THR A 536 9.96 -23.17 -14.63
N HIS A 537 9.31 -22.56 -15.63
CA HIS A 537 8.65 -23.30 -16.69
C HIS A 537 9.63 -24.20 -17.46
N LYS A 538 10.89 -23.77 -17.57
CA LYS A 538 11.97 -24.54 -18.17
C LYS A 538 12.25 -25.81 -17.36
N ASP A 539 12.31 -25.72 -16.02
CA ASP A 539 12.54 -26.89 -15.17
C ASP A 539 11.45 -27.95 -15.39
N LEU A 540 10.18 -27.52 -15.44
CA LEU A 540 9.05 -28.40 -15.70
C LEU A 540 9.15 -29.05 -17.08
N VAL A 541 9.47 -28.28 -18.11
CA VAL A 541 9.59 -28.79 -19.48
C VAL A 541 10.80 -29.71 -19.64
N ASP A 542 11.94 -29.37 -19.04
CA ASP A 542 13.16 -30.19 -19.08
C ASP A 542 13.02 -31.46 -18.25
N MET A 543 12.20 -31.44 -17.19
CA MET A 543 11.74 -32.66 -16.53
C MET A 543 10.89 -33.49 -17.50
N LEU A 544 9.82 -32.93 -18.07
CA LEU A 544 8.94 -33.67 -18.99
C LEU A 544 9.70 -34.30 -20.17
N LYS A 545 10.65 -33.58 -20.78
CA LYS A 545 11.46 -34.10 -21.91
C LYS A 545 12.29 -35.35 -21.57
N LYS A 546 12.51 -35.66 -20.28
CA LYS A 546 13.21 -36.87 -19.84
C LYS A 546 12.31 -38.10 -19.78
N HIS A 547 11.01 -37.92 -19.98
CA HIS A 547 10.00 -38.97 -19.92
C HIS A 547 9.36 -39.22 -21.29
N LYS A 548 8.60 -40.31 -21.36
CA LYS A 548 7.75 -40.69 -22.49
C LYS A 548 6.27 -40.58 -22.09
N PRO A 549 5.36 -40.40 -23.07
CA PRO A 549 3.94 -40.61 -22.81
C PRO A 549 3.71 -41.99 -22.18
N GLY A 550 2.87 -42.04 -21.13
CA GLY A 550 2.59 -43.23 -20.35
C GLY A 550 3.42 -43.37 -19.06
N ASP A 551 4.56 -42.69 -18.95
CA ASP A 551 5.36 -42.67 -17.71
C ASP A 551 4.56 -42.02 -16.56
N VAL A 552 4.82 -42.47 -15.34
CA VAL A 552 4.23 -41.87 -14.13
C VAL A 552 5.26 -40.97 -13.48
N VAL A 553 4.94 -39.69 -13.36
CA VAL A 553 5.78 -38.68 -12.69
C VAL A 553 5.18 -38.37 -11.32
N GLU A 554 6.05 -38.29 -10.32
CA GLU A 554 5.66 -37.89 -8.97
C GLU A 554 5.78 -36.37 -8.82
N MET A 555 4.64 -35.69 -8.62
CA MET A 555 4.57 -34.25 -8.47
C MET A 555 4.31 -33.89 -7.00
N GLU A 556 5.26 -33.21 -6.37
CA GLU A 556 5.08 -32.62 -5.04
C GLU A 556 4.44 -31.24 -5.21
N VAL A 557 3.18 -31.09 -4.79
CA VAL A 557 2.42 -29.85 -4.92
C VAL A 557 2.01 -29.29 -3.57
N LEU A 558 2.01 -27.97 -3.43
CA LEU A 558 1.41 -27.29 -2.29
C LEU A 558 -0.03 -26.94 -2.62
N ARG A 559 -0.96 -27.52 -1.85
CA ARG A 559 -2.41 -27.31 -1.95
C ARG A 559 -2.93 -26.73 -0.65
N GLY A 560 -3.23 -25.43 -0.66
CA GLY A 560 -3.52 -24.70 0.57
C GLY A 560 -2.31 -24.73 1.52
N GLU A 561 -2.48 -25.35 2.69
CA GLU A 561 -1.41 -25.49 3.71
C GLU A 561 -0.64 -26.81 3.60
N LYS A 562 -1.12 -27.77 2.81
CA LYS A 562 -0.58 -29.14 2.79
C LYS A 562 0.24 -29.37 1.54
N THR A 563 1.39 -30.01 1.72
CA THR A 563 2.11 -30.62 0.61
C THR A 563 1.48 -31.97 0.31
N GLU A 564 1.13 -32.19 -0.96
CA GLU A 564 0.59 -33.45 -1.46
C GLU A 564 1.50 -34.01 -2.54
N ILE A 565 1.61 -35.33 -2.57
CA ILE A 565 2.27 -36.06 -3.65
C ILE A 565 1.20 -36.55 -4.60
N VAL A 566 1.25 -36.08 -5.84
CA VAL A 566 0.32 -36.44 -6.90
C VAL A 566 1.09 -37.20 -7.98
N LYS A 567 0.72 -38.46 -8.20
CA LYS A 567 1.30 -39.28 -9.26
C LYS A 567 0.52 -39.05 -10.55
N VAL A 568 1.17 -38.51 -11.57
CA VAL A 568 0.54 -38.16 -12.84
C VAL A 568 1.07 -39.08 -13.93
N LYS A 569 0.20 -39.89 -14.53
CA LYS A 569 0.52 -40.67 -15.72
C LYS A 569 0.47 -39.76 -16.94
N LEU A 570 1.62 -39.49 -17.56
CA LEU A 570 1.75 -38.54 -18.66
C LEU A 570 0.97 -39.00 -19.90
N GLY A 571 0.32 -38.06 -20.57
CA GLY A 571 -0.36 -38.29 -21.86
C GLY A 571 0.53 -37.97 -23.05
N VAL A 572 -0.05 -38.07 -24.25
CA VAL A 572 0.57 -37.62 -25.50
C VAL A 572 0.13 -36.19 -25.79
N ARG A 573 1.07 -35.35 -26.21
CA ARG A 573 0.76 -34.00 -26.70
C ARG A 573 0.27 -34.05 -28.15
N GLU A 574 -0.99 -33.72 -28.39
CA GLU A 574 -1.60 -33.80 -29.73
C GLU A 574 -1.47 -32.52 -30.57
N ASP A 575 -1.24 -31.37 -29.92
CA ASP A 575 -1.14 -30.04 -30.53
C ASP A 575 0.27 -29.67 -31.04
#